data_AF-C5LJ47-F1
#
_entry.id   AF-C5LJ47-F1
#
_cell.length_a   1.000
_cell.length_b   1.000
_cell.length_c   1.000
_cell.angle_alpha   90.00
_cell.angle_beta   90.00
_cell.angle_gamma   90.00
#
_symmetry.space_group_name_H-M   'P 1'
#
loop_
_entity.id
_entity.type
_entity.pdbx_description
1 polymer ?
#
loop_
_entity_poly.entity_id
_entity_poly.type
_entity_poly.pdbx_seq_one_letter_code
_entity_poly.pdbx_strand_id
1 'polypeptide(L)'
;MSSSTEELFSKIGVRVPYTLLPADEVDKTKWAVIACDQYTSEPDYWDRVEKFVGSEPSTLRLMFPEVYLDKGRDEEVSCCV
;
A
#
# COMPACT_ATOMS: atom_id res chain seq x y z
N MET A 1 9.45 22.61 -27.19
CA MET A 1 8.55 21.86 -28.10
C MET A 1 7.73 20.83 -27.32
N SER A 2 6.98 21.20 -26.26
CA SER A 2 6.18 20.26 -25.46
C SER A 2 4.68 20.55 -25.41
N SER A 3 4.22 21.67 -25.98
CA SER A 3 2.86 22.19 -25.73
C SER A 3 1.72 21.33 -26.31
N SER A 4 1.93 20.65 -27.44
CA SER A 4 0.82 19.98 -28.17
C SER A 4 0.44 18.61 -27.59
N THR A 5 1.37 17.91 -26.95
CA THR A 5 1.12 16.57 -26.39
C THR A 5 0.43 16.65 -25.03
N GLU A 6 0.78 17.65 -24.19
CA GLU A 6 0.11 17.87 -22.90
C GLU A 6 -1.36 18.29 -23.07
N GLU A 7 -1.66 19.16 -24.03
CA GLU A 7 -3.05 19.53 -24.35
C GLU A 7 -3.89 18.33 -24.80
N LEU A 8 -3.30 17.42 -25.60
CA LEU A 8 -3.97 16.21 -26.03
C LEU A 8 -4.28 15.29 -24.85
N PHE A 9 -3.30 15.03 -23.98
CA PHE A 9 -3.47 14.20 -22.79
C PHE A 9 -4.51 14.78 -21.82
N SER A 10 -4.50 16.10 -21.61
CA SER A 10 -5.52 16.76 -20.79
C SER A 10 -6.93 16.60 -21.34
N LYS A 11 -7.12 16.63 -22.67
CA LYS A 11 -8.45 16.48 -23.31
C LYS A 11 -9.04 15.08 -23.14
N ILE A 12 -8.20 14.05 -23.02
CA ILE A 12 -8.63 12.66 -22.84
C ILE A 12 -8.52 12.19 -21.38
N GLY A 13 -8.24 13.10 -20.43
CA GLY A 13 -8.14 12.77 -19.00
C GLY A 13 -6.92 11.92 -18.63
N VAL A 14 -5.85 11.97 -19.44
CA VAL A 14 -4.61 11.23 -19.21
C VAL A 14 -3.58 12.14 -18.55
N ARG A 15 -2.91 11.63 -17.52
CA ARG A 15 -1.74 12.28 -16.89
C ARG A 15 -0.67 11.23 -16.65
N VAL A 16 0.58 11.62 -16.86
CA VAL A 16 1.72 10.77 -16.47
C VAL A 16 1.79 10.73 -14.94
N PRO A 17 1.72 9.55 -14.30
CA PRO A 17 1.81 9.45 -12.85
C PRO A 17 3.24 9.71 -12.39
N TYR A 18 3.37 10.22 -11.17
CA TYR A 18 4.65 10.25 -10.47
C TYR A 18 4.68 9.08 -9.49
N THR A 19 5.66 8.20 -9.65
CA THR A 19 5.90 7.12 -8.69
C THR A 19 6.75 7.67 -7.56
N LEU A 20 6.20 7.65 -6.35
CA LEU A 20 6.94 7.98 -5.14
C LEU A 20 7.63 6.73 -4.60
N LEU A 21 8.90 6.87 -4.24
CA LEU A 21 9.65 5.85 -3.52
C LEU A 21 9.79 6.29 -2.05
N PRO A 22 9.93 5.34 -1.11
CA PRO A 22 10.30 5.69 0.25
C PRO A 22 11.64 6.45 0.25
N ALA A 23 11.82 7.31 1.25
CA ALA A 23 13.05 8.06 1.42
C ALA A 23 14.26 7.13 1.59
N ASP A 24 15.46 7.60 1.25
CA ASP A 24 16.66 6.76 1.21
C ASP A 24 17.04 6.18 2.58
N GLU A 25 16.67 6.88 3.65
CA GLU A 25 16.83 6.44 5.04
C GLU A 25 15.91 5.27 5.44
N VAL A 26 14.87 4.97 4.66
CA VAL A 26 13.94 3.89 4.97
C VAL A 26 14.52 2.55 4.53
N ASP A 27 14.55 1.59 5.46
CA ASP A 27 14.91 0.21 5.15
C ASP A 27 13.87 -0.42 4.21
N LYS A 28 14.24 -0.56 2.93
CA LYS A 28 13.39 -1.12 1.87
C LYS A 28 12.96 -2.57 2.15
N THR A 29 13.73 -3.32 2.94
CA THR A 29 13.39 -4.70 3.33
C THR A 29 12.26 -4.73 4.35
N LYS A 30 12.17 -3.73 5.23
CA LYS A 30 11.05 -3.58 6.17
C LYS A 30 9.90 -2.76 5.59
N TRP A 31 10.18 -1.96 4.57
CA TRP A 31 9.18 -1.16 3.87
C TRP A 31 8.16 -2.02 3.12
N ALA A 32 8.64 -2.97 2.32
CA ALA A 32 7.80 -3.76 1.42
C ALA A 32 7.16 -4.95 2.15
N VAL A 33 5.85 -5.10 2.00
CA VAL A 33 5.07 -6.22 2.54
C VAL A 33 4.33 -6.94 1.42
N ILE A 34 4.34 -8.28 1.45
CA ILE A 34 3.68 -9.13 0.44
C ILE A 34 2.25 -9.44 0.91
N ALA A 35 1.30 -8.60 0.52
CA ALA A 35 -0.12 -8.77 0.83
C ALA A 35 -0.87 -9.52 -0.28
N CYS A 36 -0.32 -10.63 -0.77
CA CYS A 36 -1.02 -11.47 -1.76
C CYS A 36 -2.14 -12.27 -1.09
N ASP A 37 -3.23 -12.52 -1.83
CA ASP A 37 -4.44 -13.24 -1.39
C ASP A 37 -4.16 -14.59 -0.68
N GLN A 38 -3.04 -15.24 -1.00
CA GLN A 38 -2.61 -16.47 -0.35
C GLN A 38 -2.21 -16.30 1.12
N TYR A 39 -1.84 -15.08 1.56
CA TYR A 39 -1.35 -14.78 2.91
C TYR A 39 -2.30 -13.87 3.71
N THR A 40 -3.29 -13.23 3.06
CA THR A 40 -4.23 -12.30 3.71
C THR A 40 -5.08 -12.96 4.80
N SER A 41 -5.23 -14.29 4.75
CA SER A 41 -5.97 -15.12 5.70
C SER A 41 -5.10 -15.85 6.74
N GLU A 42 -3.76 -15.71 6.72
CA GLU A 42 -2.85 -16.41 7.65
C GLU A 42 -2.44 -15.50 8.82
N PRO A 43 -3.00 -15.64 10.05
CA PRO A 43 -2.67 -14.76 11.17
C PRO A 43 -1.18 -14.80 11.55
N ASP A 44 -0.58 -16.00 11.50
CA ASP A 44 0.83 -16.20 11.85
C ASP A 44 1.78 -15.46 10.91
N TYR A 45 1.39 -15.24 9.64
CA TYR A 45 2.16 -14.43 8.71
C TYR A 45 2.20 -12.98 9.17
N TRP A 46 1.04 -12.40 9.47
CA TRP A 46 0.92 -11.01 9.90
C TRP A 46 1.63 -10.76 11.23
N ASP A 47 1.54 -11.69 12.19
CA ASP A 47 2.27 -11.61 13.46
C ASP A 47 3.79 -11.63 13.27
N ARG A 48 4.30 -12.43 12.32
CA ARG A 48 5.73 -12.45 11.99
C ARG A 48 6.17 -11.16 11.31
N VAL A 49 5.36 -10.63 10.40
CA VAL A 49 5.66 -9.39 9.67
C VAL A 49 5.63 -8.19 10.62
N GLU A 50 4.65 -8.10 11.53
CA GLU A 50 4.57 -7.07 12.56
C GLU A 50 5.83 -7.08 13.46
N LYS A 51 6.24 -8.27 13.92
CA LYS A 51 7.48 -8.43 14.71
C LYS A 51 8.74 -8.07 13.93
N PHE A 52 8.78 -8.37 12.63
CA PHE A 52 9.92 -8.11 11.77
C PHE A 52 10.08 -6.61 11.45
N VAL A 53 8.98 -5.93 11.13
CA VAL A 53 8.94 -4.49 10.85
C VAL A 53 9.20 -3.69 12.12
N GLY A 54 8.61 -4.10 13.25
CA GLY A 54 8.74 -3.36 14.51
C GLY A 54 8.23 -1.94 14.36
N SER A 55 8.99 -0.94 14.82
CA SER A 55 8.62 0.48 14.74
C SER A 55 9.04 1.19 13.44
N GLU A 56 9.67 0.48 12.50
CA GLU A 56 10.17 1.09 11.26
C GLU A 56 9.03 1.46 10.30
N PRO A 57 9.17 2.52 9.47
CA PRO A 57 8.19 2.84 8.43
C PRO A 57 7.97 1.66 7.47
N SER A 58 6.71 1.33 7.20
CA SER A 58 6.36 0.17 6.37
C SER A 58 4.99 0.31 5.72
N THR A 59 4.82 -0.28 4.54
CA THR A 59 3.51 -0.39 3.88
C THR A 59 2.54 -1.27 4.67
N LEU A 60 3.00 -2.04 5.66
CA LEU A 60 2.15 -2.77 6.61
C LEU A 60 1.05 -1.87 7.20
N ARG A 61 1.41 -0.64 7.56
CA ARG A 61 0.51 0.34 8.20
C ARG A 61 -0.43 1.04 7.22
N LEU A 62 -0.25 0.83 5.93
CA LEU A 62 -1.08 1.39 4.86
C LEU A 62 -2.12 0.37 4.37
N MET A 63 -2.08 -0.87 4.87
CA MET A 63 -2.95 -1.96 4.43
C MET A 63 -3.78 -2.48 5.60
N PHE A 64 -5.02 -2.88 5.33
CA PHE A 64 -5.88 -3.55 6.29
C PHE A 64 -6.19 -4.98 5.81
N PRO A 65 -5.49 -6.00 6.34
CA PRO A 65 -5.65 -7.37 5.87
C PRO A 65 -7.02 -7.98 6.16
N GLU A 66 -7.50 -8.84 5.25
CA GLU A 66 -8.82 -9.46 5.36
C GLU A 66 -9.01 -10.33 6.61
N VAL A 67 -7.95 -10.95 7.15
CA VAL A 67 -7.99 -11.68 8.43
C VAL A 67 -8.49 -10.85 9.62
N TYR A 68 -8.48 -9.52 9.49
CA TYR A 68 -9.00 -8.60 10.51
C TYR A 68 -10.43 -8.11 10.23
N LEU A 69 -10.99 -8.36 9.03
CA LEU A 69 -12.35 -7.91 8.65
C LEU A 69 -13.43 -8.59 9.50
N ASP A 70 -13.30 -9.89 9.79
CA ASP A 70 -14.28 -10.62 10.61
C ASP A 70 -14.22 -10.27 12.11
N LYS A 71 -13.18 -9.55 12.55
CA LYS A 71 -12.97 -9.18 13.95
C LYS A 71 -13.51 -7.77 14.29
N GLY A 72 -13.95 -6.99 13.30
CA GLY A 72 -14.17 -5.55 13.42
C GLY A 72 -15.52 -5.04 12.92
N ARG A 73 -16.64 -5.74 13.20
CA ARG A 73 -17.99 -5.25 12.83
C ARG A 73 -18.45 -3.96 13.53
N ASP A 74 -17.64 -3.36 14.42
CA ASP A 74 -18.05 -2.21 15.23
C ASP A 74 -17.50 -0.85 14.78
N GLU A 75 -16.61 -0.76 13.79
CA GLU A 75 -16.15 0.54 13.26
C GLU A 75 -16.08 0.52 11.73
N GLU A 76 -16.95 1.28 11.06
CA GLU A 76 -16.96 1.46 9.60
C GLU A 76 -15.58 1.96 9.12
N VAL A 77 -14.80 1.08 8.53
CA VAL A 77 -13.59 1.46 7.79
C VAL A 77 -13.80 1.09 6.34
N SER A 78 -14.13 2.10 5.53
CA SER A 78 -14.27 2.01 4.09
C SER A 78 -12.95 1.52 3.49
N CYS A 79 -12.97 0.32 2.92
CA CYS A 79 -11.89 -0.25 2.14
C CYS A 79 -11.58 0.67 0.94
N CYS A 80 -10.36 1.18 0.82
CA CYS A 80 -9.85 1.72 -0.44
C CYS A 80 -9.28 0.55 -1.25
N VAL A 81 -10.06 0.09 -2.23
CA VAL A 81 -9.54 -0.57 -3.43
C VAL A 81 -8.94 0.51 -4.34
#